data_AF-A0A945UJV7-F1
#
_entry.id   AF-A0A945UJV7-F1
#
_cell.length_a   1.000
_cell.length_b   1.000
_cell.length_c   1.000
_cell.angle_alpha   90.00
_cell.angle_beta   90.00
_cell.angle_gamma   90.00
#
_symmetry.space_group_name_H-M   'P 1'
#
loop_
_entity.id
_entity.type
_entity.pdbx_description
1 polymer ?
#
loop_
_entity_poly.entity_id
_entity_poly.type
_entity_poly.pdbx_seq_one_letter_code
_entity_poly.pdbx_strand_id
1 'polypeptide(L)' 'MVSFSEYRSMDATALAEAIAKGDLTAGEVLEAAIARAEAINPDLNAIVHTQYDGARDTTPADGPFKGVPYLLKDLGA' A
#
# COMPACT_ATOMS: atom_id res chain seq x y z
N MET A 1 -2.40 0.86 13.74
CA MET A 1 -3.17 1.16 12.50
C MET A 1 -3.00 2.64 12.20
N VAL A 2 -2.20 2.95 11.17
CA VAL A 2 -1.85 4.32 10.79
C VAL A 2 -3.11 5.06 10.32
N SER A 3 -3.26 6.33 10.70
CA SER A 3 -4.42 7.11 10.26
C SER A 3 -4.33 7.42 8.76
N PHE A 4 -5.47 7.64 8.09
CA PHE A 4 -5.45 8.03 6.68
C PHE A 4 -4.68 9.35 6.45
N SER A 5 -4.81 10.32 7.35
CA SER A 5 -4.11 11.61 7.22
C SER A 5 -2.60 11.45 7.30
N GLU A 6 -2.13 10.58 8.21
CA GLU A 6 -0.72 10.26 8.39
C GLU A 6 -0.19 9.49 7.19
N TYR A 7 -0.88 8.42 6.77
CA TYR A 7 -0.56 7.66 5.55
C TYR A 7 -0.44 8.58 4.32
N ARG A 8 -1.41 9.47 4.12
CA ARG A 8 -1.43 10.42 2.99
C ARG A 8 -0.30 11.44 3.02
N SER A 9 0.23 11.76 4.21
CA SER A 9 1.30 12.75 4.36
C SER A 9 2.68 12.21 3.97
N MET A 10 2.81 10.90 3.79
CA MET A 10 4.06 10.23 3.43
C MET A 10 4.02 9.77 1.97
N ASP A 11 5.06 10.09 1.20
CA ASP A 11 5.28 9.47 -0.11
C ASP A 11 5.90 8.07 0.03
N ALA A 12 6.16 7.40 -1.10
CA ALA A 12 6.73 6.05 -1.08
C ALA A 12 8.11 5.99 -0.39
N THR A 13 8.93 7.04 -0.49
CA THR A 13 10.25 7.10 0.13
C THR A 13 10.12 7.26 1.64
N ALA A 14 9.25 8.15 2.10
CA ALA A 14 8.96 8.33 3.52
C ALA A 14 8.34 7.07 4.15
N LEU A 15 7.42 6.40 3.45
CA LEU A 15 6.85 5.12 3.89
C LEU A 15 7.93 4.04 4.01
N ALA A 16 8.82 3.93 3.02
CA ALA A 16 9.92 2.97 3.07
C ALA A 16 10.88 3.24 4.23
N GLU A 17 11.19 4.50 4.50
CA GLU A 17 12.05 4.90 5.62
C GLU A 17 11.39 4.58 6.97
N ALA A 18 10.11 4.90 7.14
CA ALA A 18 9.36 4.57 8.35
C ALA A 18 9.28 3.06 8.61
N ILE A 19 9.09 2.26 7.56
CA ILE A 19 9.13 0.79 7.66
C ILE A 19 10.53 0.30 8.04
N ALA A 20 11.58 0.83 7.40
CA ALA A 20 12.96 0.42 7.67
C ALA A 20 13.41 0.76 9.11
N LYS A 21 12.92 1.87 9.67
CA LYS A 21 13.17 2.27 11.06
C LYS A 21 12.33 1.48 12.07
N GLY A 22 11.25 0.83 11.63
CA GLY A 22 10.29 0.14 12.48
C GLY A 22 9.26 1.07 13.12
N ASP A 23 9.16 2.32 12.67
CA ASP A 23 8.14 3.28 13.12
C ASP A 23 6.74 2.84 12.66
N LEU A 24 6.67 2.17 11.50
CA LEU A 24 5.47 1.54 10.97
C LEU A 24 5.79 0.12 10.48
N THR A 25 4.79 -0.76 10.52
CA THR A 25 4.91 -2.07 9.88
C THR A 25 4.39 -2.05 8.44
N ALA A 26 4.94 -2.91 7.57
CA ALA A 26 4.44 -3.08 6.21
C ALA A 26 2.93 -3.43 6.18
N GLY A 27 2.47 -4.24 7.14
CA GLY A 27 1.05 -4.58 7.28
C GLY A 27 0.19 -3.36 7.62
N GLU A 28 0.63 -2.46 8.49
CA GLU A 28 -0.12 -1.24 8.81
C GLU A 28 -0.23 -0.30 7.61
N VAL A 29 0.85 -0.16 6.84
CA VAL A 29 0.85 0.65 5.61
C VAL A 29 -0.06 0.02 4.56
N LEU A 30 -0.04 -1.31 4.42
CA LEU A 30 -0.90 -2.05 3.49
C LEU A 30 -2.38 -1.88 3.84
N GLU A 31 -2.77 -2.08 5.11
CA GLU A 31 -4.18 -1.94 5.51
C GLU A 31 -4.71 -0.51 5.35
N ALA A 32 -3.87 0.51 5.58
CA ALA A 32 -4.26 1.89 5.31
C ALA A 32 -4.48 2.18 3.82
N ALA A 33 -3.65 1.59 2.95
CA ALA A 33 -3.82 1.68 1.50
C ALA A 33 -5.11 0.99 1.04
N ILE A 34 -5.38 -0.22 1.54
CA ILE A 34 -6.59 -1.00 1.22
C ILE A 34 -7.84 -0.26 1.69
N ALA A 35 -7.89 0.17 2.95
CA ALA A 35 -9.03 0.89 3.50
C ALA A 35 -9.32 2.18 2.71
N ARG A 36 -8.28 2.88 2.26
CA ARG A 36 -8.46 4.07 1.40
C ARG A 36 -8.98 3.70 0.01
N ALA A 37 -8.46 2.63 -0.58
CA ALA A 37 -8.92 2.14 -1.87
C ALA A 37 -10.40 1.74 -1.81
N GLU A 38 -10.82 0.95 -0.82
CA GLU A 38 -12.21 0.53 -0.64
C GLU A 38 -13.16 1.71 -0.43
N ALA A 39 -12.73 2.74 0.30
CA ALA A 39 -13.56 3.92 0.56
C ALA A 39 -13.81 4.81 -0.66
N ILE A 40 -12.94 4.76 -1.70
CA ILE A 40 -12.96 5.73 -2.82
C ILE A 40 -13.12 5.08 -4.18
N ASN A 41 -12.64 3.85 -4.35
CA ASN A 41 -12.72 3.16 -5.64
C ASN A 41 -14.15 3.00 -6.18
N PRO A 42 -15.21 2.86 -5.36
CA PRO A 42 -16.59 2.84 -5.89
C PRO A 42 -16.97 4.09 -6.71
N ASP A 43 -16.42 5.26 -6.39
CA ASP A 43 -16.71 6.51 -7.09
C ASP A 43 -15.79 6.75 -8.30
N LEU A 44 -14.56 6.21 -8.27
CA LEU A 44 -13.54 6.45 -9.30
C LEU A 44 -13.42 5.32 -10.32
N ASN A 45 -13.71 4.08 -9.91
CA ASN A 45 -13.47 2.86 -10.67
C ASN A 45 -12.02 2.77 -11.23
N ALA A 46 -11.03 3.09 -10.39
CA ALA A 46 -9.62 3.16 -10.78
C ALA A 46 -8.90 1.80 -10.68
N ILE A 47 -9.24 0.98 -9.69
CA ILE A 47 -8.70 -0.35 -9.45
C ILE A 47 -9.75 -1.36 -9.94
N VAL A 48 -9.49 -1.96 -11.11
CA VAL A 48 -10.40 -2.91 -11.76
C VAL A 48 -10.16 -4.36 -11.31
N HIS A 49 -8.96 -4.65 -10.81
CA HIS A 49 -8.58 -5.94 -10.25
C HIS A 49 -7.90 -5.73 -8.89
N THR A 50 -8.47 -6.31 -7.84
CA THR A 50 -7.91 -6.25 -6.49
C THR A 50 -7.04 -7.47 -6.24
N GLN A 51 -5.89 -7.28 -5.58
CA GLN A 51 -5.00 -8.35 -5.12
C GLN A 51 -4.72 -8.25 -3.62
N TYR A 52 -5.68 -7.79 -2.82
CA TYR A 52 -5.48 -7.47 -1.40
C TYR A 52 -5.00 -8.65 -0.57
N ASP A 53 -5.64 -9.82 -0.72
CA ASP A 53 -5.25 -11.02 0.02
C ASP A 53 -3.86 -11.51 -0.41
N GLY A 54 -3.58 -11.48 -1.73
CA GLY A 54 -2.24 -11.75 -2.24
C GLY A 54 -1.18 -10.79 -1.68
N ALA A 55 -1.50 -9.51 -1.53
CA ALA A 55 -0.61 -8.52 -0.94
C ALA A 55 -0.37 -8.77 0.57
N ARG A 56 -1.39 -9.24 1.31
CA ARG A 56 -1.29 -9.62 2.73
C ARG A 56 -0.42 -10.85 2.94
N ASP A 57 -0.55 -11.84 2.06
CA ASP A 57 0.17 -13.11 2.15
C ASP A 57 1.59 -13.02 1.57
N THR A 58 1.91 -11.96 0.82
CA THR A 58 3.23 -11.77 0.23
C THR A 58 4.25 -11.40 1.30
N THR A 59 5.35 -12.15 1.36
CA THR A 59 6.55 -11.71 2.07
C THR A 59 7.28 -10.67 1.22
N PRO A 60 7.44 -9.42 1.67
CA PRO A 60 8.11 -8.40 0.88
C PRO A 60 9.58 -8.77 0.64
N ALA A 61 10.00 -8.70 -0.63
CA ALA A 61 11.40 -8.88 -0.99
C ALA A 61 12.27 -7.78 -0.35
N ASP A 62 13.53 -8.13 -0.04
CA ASP A 62 14.50 -7.15 0.44
C ASP A 62 14.79 -6.10 -0.64
N GLY A 63 14.90 -4.84 -0.22
CA GLY A 63 15.14 -3.72 -1.13
C GLY A 63 14.77 -2.36 -0.51
N PRO A 64 15.07 -1.25 -1.21
CA PRO A 64 14.87 0.11 -0.69
C PRO A 64 13.40 0.49 -0.45
N PHE A 65 12.45 -0.24 -1.04
CA PHE A 65 11.00 -0.03 -0.86
C PHE A 65 10.31 -1.26 -0.25
N LYS A 66 11.04 -2.07 0.52
CA LYS A 66 10.50 -3.27 1.17
C LYS A 66 9.22 -2.93 1.95
N GLY A 67 8.10 -3.54 1.54
CA GLY A 67 6.81 -3.40 2.23
C GLY A 67 5.95 -2.21 1.80
N VAL A 68 6.38 -1.40 0.81
CA VAL A 68 5.55 -0.30 0.28
C VAL A 68 4.55 -0.84 -0.76
N PRO A 69 3.23 -0.60 -0.59
CA PRO A 69 2.22 -1.04 -1.56
C PRO A 69 2.28 -0.23 -2.86
N TYR A 70 1.92 -0.86 -3.97
CA TYR A 70 1.85 -0.22 -5.29
C TYR A 70 0.70 -0.78 -6.12
N LEU A 71 0.33 -0.07 -7.18
CA LEU A 71 -0.61 -0.53 -8.20
C LEU A 71 0.13 -0.85 -9.49
N LEU A 72 -0.25 -1.94 -10.15
CA LEU A 72 0.24 -2.29 -11.47
C LEU A 72 -0.85 -2.01 -12.50
N LYS A 73 -0.48 -1.33 -13.59
CA LYS A 73 -1.40 -1.11 -14.70
C LYS A 73 -1.66 -2.43 -15.43
N ASP A 74 -2.93 -2.78 -15.59
CA ASP A 74 -3.33 -3.84 -16.51
C ASP A 74 -3.19 -3.35 -17.95
N LEU A 75 -2.13 -3.80 -18.64
CA LEU A 75 -1.79 -3.36 -19.99
C LEU A 75 -1.23 -4.54 -20.79
N GLY A 76 -2.02 -5.03 -21.75
CA GLY A 76 -1.65 -6.15 -22.61
C GLY A 76 -2.89 -6.82 -23.20
N ALA A 77 -2.67 -7.76 -24.12
CA ALA A 77 -3.68 -8.68 -24.67
C ALA A 77 -3.31 -10.11 -24.31
#